data_AF-A0A4S3KQT5-F1
#
_entry.id   AF-A0A4S3KQT5-F1
#
_cell.length_a   1.000
_cell.length_b   1.000
_cell.length_c   1.000
_cell.angle_alpha   90.00
_cell.angle_beta   90.00
_cell.angle_gamma   90.00
#
_symmetry.space_group_name_H-M   'P 1'
#
loop_
_entity.id
_entity.type
_entity.pdbx_description
1 polymer ?
#
loop_
_entity_poly.entity_id
_entity_poly.type
_entity_poly.pdbx_seq_one_letter_code
_entity_poly.pdbx_strand_id
1 'polypeptide(L)'
;MHVERIVFLASSAAWASRVRMEQAAILRLARILGLSARVLIVKVAPLPARPPEPAKRLVLSRAAAHHLRAAASSLADPELRARFLALAALAES
;
A
#
# COMPACT_ATOMS: atom_id res chain seq x y z
N MET A 1 -8.73 -32.39 21.14
CA MET A 1 -9.59 -31.99 20.00
C MET A 1 -9.57 -30.47 19.91
N HIS A 2 -9.02 -29.89 18.85
CA HIS A 2 -9.06 -28.44 18.65
C HIS A 2 -10.40 -28.05 18.03
N VAL A 3 -11.12 -27.09 18.63
CA VAL A 3 -12.34 -26.55 18.04
C VAL A 3 -11.93 -25.55 16.97
N GLU A 4 -12.24 -25.86 15.72
CA GLU A 4 -12.09 -24.90 14.62
C GLU A 4 -13.06 -23.73 14.82
N ARG A 5 -12.53 -22.51 14.63
CA ARG A 5 -13.25 -21.26 14.85
C ARG A 5 -12.95 -20.28 13.72
N ILE A 6 -13.98 -19.57 13.29
CA ILE A 6 -13.85 -18.45 12.37
C ILE A 6 -13.76 -17.19 13.20
N VAL A 7 -12.75 -16.35 12.96
CA VAL A 7 -12.62 -15.04 13.59
C VAL A 7 -12.80 -13.98 12.52
N PHE A 8 -13.83 -13.16 12.66
CA PHE A 8 -14.08 -12.01 11.81
C PHE A 8 -13.62 -10.72 12.51
N LEU A 9 -12.78 -9.94 11.83
CA LEU A 9 -12.39 -8.62 12.30
C LEU A 9 -13.29 -7.56 11.64
N ALA A 10 -14.21 -7.00 12.41
CA ALA A 10 -15.10 -5.94 11.97
C ALA A 10 -14.46 -4.56 12.16
N SER A 11 -14.60 -3.70 11.15
CA SER A 11 -14.13 -2.32 11.19
C SER A 11 -14.99 -1.41 12.08
N SER A 12 -16.21 -1.84 12.43
CA SER A 12 -17.14 -1.09 13.28
C SER A 12 -18.11 -2.01 14.02
N ALA A 13 -18.76 -1.47 15.06
CA ALA A 13 -19.81 -2.18 15.81
C ALA A 13 -21.02 -2.53 14.93
N ALA A 14 -21.39 -1.67 13.97
CA ALA A 14 -22.49 -1.92 13.04
C ALA A 14 -22.20 -3.16 12.17
N TRP A 15 -20.98 -3.27 11.65
CA TRP A 15 -20.55 -4.46 10.92
C TRP A 15 -20.51 -5.71 11.80
N ALA A 16 -20.08 -5.58 13.05
CA ALA A 16 -20.07 -6.70 13.98
C ALA A 16 -21.47 -7.26 14.23
N SER A 17 -22.46 -6.39 14.43
CA SER A 17 -23.86 -6.79 14.59
C SER A 17 -24.39 -7.50 13.35
N ARG A 18 -24.11 -6.98 12.15
CA ARG A 18 -24.53 -7.61 10.89
C ARG A 18 -23.94 -9.02 10.72
N VAL A 19 -22.65 -9.18 11.02
CA VAL A 19 -21.97 -10.49 10.95
C VAL A 19 -22.58 -11.49 11.95
N ARG A 20 -22.96 -11.03 13.16
CA ARG A 20 -23.64 -11.88 14.14
C ARG A 20 -25.01 -12.32 13.68
N MET A 21 -25.78 -11.45 13.01
CA MET A 21 -27.08 -11.82 12.44
C MET A 21 -26.94 -12.93 11.38
N GLU A 22 -25.88 -12.88 10.58
CA GLU A 22 -25.60 -13.87 9.53
C GLU A 22 -24.83 -15.11 10.01
N GLN A 23 -24.62 -15.28 11.32
CA GLN A 23 -23.79 -16.35 11.88
C GLN A 23 -24.18 -17.75 11.39
N ALA A 24 -25.48 -18.05 11.35
CA ALA A 24 -25.97 -19.35 10.91
C ALA A 24 -25.65 -19.63 9.43
N ALA A 25 -25.77 -18.61 8.57
CA ALA A 25 -25.43 -18.70 7.16
C ALA A 25 -23.92 -18.88 6.95
N ILE A 26 -23.11 -18.11 7.68
CA ILE A 26 -21.64 -18.18 7.64
C ILE A 26 -21.16 -19.58 8.05
N LEU A 27 -21.65 -20.12 9.17
CA LEU A 27 -21.27 -21.45 9.64
C LEU A 27 -21.76 -22.57 8.70
N ARG A 28 -22.93 -22.39 8.07
CA ARG A 28 -23.43 -23.33 7.05
C ARG A 28 -22.52 -23.34 5.82
N LEU A 29 -22.14 -22.18 5.31
CA LEU A 29 -21.23 -22.07 4.16
C LEU A 29 -19.85 -22.64 4.48
N ALA A 30 -19.33 -22.37 5.67
CA ALA A 30 -18.07 -22.96 6.14
C ALA A 30 -18.10 -24.50 6.07
N ARG A 31 -19.21 -25.13 6.50
CA ARG A 31 -19.37 -26.59 6.38
C ARG A 31 -19.40 -27.07 4.93
N ILE A 32 -20.07 -26.34 4.05
CA ILE A 32 -20.10 -26.66 2.60
C ILE A 32 -18.69 -26.59 2.01
N LEU A 33 -17.86 -25.67 2.49
CA LEU A 33 -16.45 -25.52 2.10
C LEU A 33 -15.51 -26.51 2.81
N GLY A 34 -16.03 -27.48 3.57
CA GLY A 34 -15.23 -28.47 4.28
C GLY A 34 -14.57 -27.97 5.56
N LEU A 35 -14.88 -26.75 6.02
CA LEU A 35 -14.41 -26.23 7.30
C LEU A 35 -15.28 -26.80 8.44
N SER A 36 -14.65 -27.34 9.49
CA SER A 36 -15.35 -27.91 10.64
C SER A 36 -15.66 -26.89 11.73
N ALA A 37 -15.59 -25.60 11.39
CA ALA A 37 -15.78 -24.49 12.32
C ALA A 37 -17.17 -24.50 12.96
N ARG A 38 -17.21 -24.49 14.30
CA ARG A 38 -18.46 -24.47 15.09
C ARG A 38 -18.74 -23.12 15.74
N VAL A 39 -17.74 -22.25 15.78
CA VAL A 39 -17.79 -20.99 16.50
C VAL A 39 -17.40 -19.86 15.55
N LEU A 40 -18.24 -18.81 15.53
CA LEU A 40 -17.92 -17.53 14.91
C LEU A 40 -17.61 -16.52 16.01
N ILE A 41 -16.40 -15.95 15.97
CA ILE A 41 -15.98 -14.89 16.88
C ILE A 41 -15.89 -13.60 16.07
N VAL A 42 -16.53 -12.55 16.55
CA VAL A 42 -16.44 -11.22 15.93
C VAL A 42 -15.68 -10.28 16.86
N LYS A 43 -14.53 -9.80 16.39
CA LYS A 43 -13.72 -8.79 17.07
C LYS A 43 -13.88 -7.47 16.34
N VAL A 44 -14.00 -6.37 17.09
CA VAL A 44 -14.02 -5.02 16.51
C VAL A 44 -12.64 -4.43 16.71
N ALA A 45 -12.03 -3.96 15.64
CA ALA A 45 -10.80 -3.19 15.70
C ALA A 45 -10.85 -2.06 14.66
N PRO A 46 -10.21 -0.91 14.94
CA PRO A 46 -9.96 0.08 13.93
C PRO A 46 -9.24 -0.56 12.74
N LEU A 47 -9.57 -0.13 11.52
CA LEU A 47 -8.81 -0.52 10.35
C LEU A 47 -7.34 -0.11 10.55
N PRO A 48 -6.36 -0.96 10.19
CA PRO A 48 -4.96 -0.56 10.21
C PRO A 48 -4.81 0.70 9.37
N ALA A 49 -3.99 1.64 9.84
CA ALA A 49 -3.67 2.84 9.08
C ALA A 49 -3.23 2.41 7.68
N ARG A 50 -3.82 3.02 6.64
CA ARG A 50 -3.41 2.78 5.27
C ARG A 50 -1.88 2.98 5.21
N PRO A 51 -1.12 2.04 4.63
CA PRO A 51 0.29 2.25 4.41
C PRO A 51 0.48 3.61 3.73
N PRO A 52 1.45 4.43 4.15
CA PRO A 52 1.71 5.69 3.47
C PRO A 52 1.86 5.40 1.99
N GLU A 53 1.17 6.20 1.15
CA GLU A 53 1.34 6.09 -0.30
C GLU A 53 2.83 6.22 -0.61
N PRO A 54 3.41 5.37 -1.49
CA PRO A 54 4.80 5.51 -1.84
C PRO A 54 5.04 6.96 -2.26
N ALA A 55 5.96 7.63 -1.57
CA ALA A 55 6.26 9.03 -1.84
C ALA A 55 6.45 9.20 -3.35
N LYS A 56 5.70 10.12 -3.96
CA LYS A 56 5.83 10.41 -5.39
C LYS A 56 7.31 10.62 -5.67
N ARG A 57 7.89 9.78 -6.52
CA ARG A 57 9.30 9.92 -6.88
C ARG A 57 9.46 11.31 -7.50
N LEU A 58 10.21 12.19 -6.84
CA LEU A 58 10.56 13.49 -7.40
C LEU A 58 11.57 13.22 -8.50
N VAL A 59 11.10 13.12 -9.74
CA VAL A 59 11.98 12.99 -10.89
C VAL A 59 12.20 14.38 -11.49
N LEU A 60 13.41 14.63 -11.96
CA LEU A 60 13.73 15.87 -12.65
C LEU A 60 12.94 15.94 -13.97
N SER A 61 12.35 17.10 -14.25
CA SER A 61 11.63 17.31 -15.51
C SER A 61 12.60 17.41 -16.70
N ARG A 62 12.10 17.11 -17.91
CA ARG A 62 12.88 17.30 -19.16
C ARG A 62 13.38 18.74 -19.32
N ALA A 63 12.59 19.73 -18.89
CA ALA A 63 12.98 21.14 -18.91
C ALA A 63 14.16 21.40 -17.95
N ALA A 64 14.13 20.84 -16.74
CA ALA A 64 15.24 20.95 -15.80
C ALA A 64 16.53 20.33 -16.37
N ALA A 65 16.43 19.17 -17.03
CA ALA A 65 17.57 18.55 -17.71
C ALA A 65 18.15 19.41 -18.83
N HIS A 66 17.30 20.05 -19.62
CA HIS A 66 17.74 20.97 -20.68
C HIS A 66 18.54 22.15 -20.09
N HIS A 67 18.03 22.78 -19.04
CA HIS A 67 18.74 23.87 -18.36
C HIS A 67 20.05 23.41 -17.72
N LEU A 68 20.09 22.22 -17.11
CA LEU A 68 21.32 21.65 -16.56
C LEU A 68 22.38 21.40 -17.63
N ARG A 69 22.00 20.91 -18.81
CA ARG A 69 22.92 20.73 -19.94
C ARG A 69 23.42 22.06 -20.51
N ALA A 70 22.53 23.05 -20.61
CA ALA A 70 22.89 24.40 -21.06
C ALA A 70 23.82 25.11 -20.07
N ALA A 71 23.62 24.92 -18.76
CA ALA A 71 24.54 25.42 -17.75
C ALA A 71 25.89 24.67 -17.81
N ALA A 72 25.88 23.36 -18.02
CA ALA A 72 27.10 22.57 -18.13
C ALA A 72 28.01 23.03 -19.28
N SER A 73 27.46 23.54 -20.39
CA SER A 73 28.26 24.01 -21.53
C SER A 73 28.98 25.33 -21.27
N SER A 74 28.55 26.14 -20.29
CA SER A 74 29.21 27.40 -19.92
C SER A 74 30.20 27.25 -18.75
N LEU A 75 30.32 26.06 -18.15
CA LEU A 75 31.22 25.81 -17.02
C LEU A 75 32.65 25.47 -17.48
N ALA A 76 33.63 26.20 -16.92
CA ALA A 76 35.05 25.94 -17.13
C ALA A 76 35.58 24.81 -16.23
N ASP A 77 34.99 24.63 -15.04
CA ASP A 77 35.35 23.55 -14.10
C ASP A 77 34.85 22.19 -14.64
N PRO A 78 35.76 21.25 -14.96
CA PRO A 78 35.39 19.96 -15.52
C PRO A 78 34.65 19.05 -14.53
N GLU A 79 34.94 19.14 -13.24
CA GLU A 79 34.29 18.35 -12.20
C GLU A 79 32.85 18.85 -11.97
N LEU A 80 32.68 20.17 -11.87
CA LEU A 80 31.37 20.77 -11.72
C LEU A 80 30.49 20.52 -12.95
N ARG A 81 31.07 20.62 -14.16
CA ARG A 81 30.41 20.26 -15.42
C ARG A 81 29.91 18.81 -15.40
N ALA A 82 30.74 17.88 -14.97
CA ALA A 82 30.36 16.46 -14.89
C ALA A 82 29.18 16.23 -13.94
N ARG A 83 29.15 16.91 -12.79
CA ARG A 83 28.03 16.84 -11.83
C ARG A 83 26.71 17.34 -12.42
N PHE A 84 26.74 18.44 -13.18
CA PHE A 84 25.54 18.98 -13.86
C PHE A 84 25.00 18.01 -14.92
N LEU A 85 25.88 17.39 -15.70
CA LEU A 85 25.50 16.38 -16.68
C LEU A 85 24.94 15.12 -16.02
N ALA A 86 25.53 14.67 -14.91
CA ALA A 86 25.03 13.53 -14.13
C ALA A 86 23.63 13.80 -13.58
N LEU A 87 23.37 15.01 -13.06
CA LEU A 87 22.03 15.41 -12.62
C LEU A 87 21.04 15.45 -13.79
N ALA A 88 21.45 15.99 -14.95
CA ALA A 88 20.59 16.02 -16.13
C ALA A 88 20.20 14.63 -16.66
N ALA A 89 21.03 13.61 -16.42
CA ALA A 89 20.78 12.23 -16.81
C ALA A 89 19.72 11.52 -15.93
N LEU A 90 19.40 12.08 -14.75
CA LEU A 90 18.39 11.53 -13.83
C LEU A 90 16.95 12.00 -14.13
N ALA A 91 16.76 12.82 -15.16
CA ALA A 91 15.45 13.33 -15.55
C ALA A 91 14.58 12.25 -16.21
N GLU A 92 13.25 12.44 -16.14
CA GLU A 92 12.28 11.53 -16.75
C GLU A 92 12.58 11.35 -18.24
N SER A 93 12.71 10.09 -18.66
CA SER A 93 12.80 9.67 -20.07
C SER A 93 11.55 10.08 -20.82
#